data_AF-A0A661K2P2-F1
#
_entry.id   AF-A0A661K2P2-F1
#
_cell.length_a   1.000
_cell.length_b   1.000
_cell.length_c   1.000
_cell.angle_alpha   90.00
_cell.angle_beta   90.00
_cell.angle_gamma   90.00
#
_symmetry.space_group_name_H-M   'P 1'
#
loop_
_entity.id
_entity.type
_entity.pdbx_description
1 polymer ?
#
loop_
_entity_poly.entity_id
_entity_poly.type
_entity_poly.pdbx_seq_one_letter_code
_entity_poly.pdbx_strand_id
1 'polypeptide(L)' 'LVGHITNRFTSQYQPMGVNFGLFPPLEERVKNKERRRALLVERALRDLEAWAEELEV' A
#
# COMPACT_ATOMS: atom_id res chain seq x y z
N LEU A 1 0.29 5.55 -2.65
CA LEU A 1 -0.39 6.37 -3.68
C LEU A 1 0.58 7.33 -4.37
N VAL A 2 1.31 8.19 -3.63
CA VAL A 2 2.24 9.18 -4.21
C VAL A 2 3.22 8.54 -5.22
N GLY A 3 3.87 7.44 -4.85
CA GLY A 3 4.79 6.74 -5.76
C GLY A 3 4.15 6.24 -7.06
N HIS A 4 2.84 5.97 -7.09
CA HIS A 4 2.14 5.59 -8.33
C HIS A 4 1.90 6.79 -9.25
N ILE A 5 1.48 7.94 -8.68
CA ILE A 5 1.20 9.16 -9.45
C ILE A 5 2.48 9.88 -9.91
N THR A 6 3.59 9.75 -9.17
CA THR A 6 4.87 10.37 -9.52
C THR A 6 5.80 9.45 -10.31
N ASN A 7 5.34 8.26 -10.72
CA ASN A 7 6.20 7.31 -11.43
C ASN A 7 6.54 7.78 -12.84
N ARG A 8 7.79 8.23 -13.03
CA ARG A 8 8.33 8.75 -14.30
C ARG A 8 8.58 7.66 -15.36
N PHE A 9 8.56 6.39 -14.96
CA PHE A 9 8.76 5.24 -15.86
C PHE A 9 7.45 4.71 -16.44
N THR A 10 6.30 5.17 -15.93
CA THR A 10 4.98 4.81 -16.49
C THR A 10 4.71 5.65 -17.73
N SER A 11 4.75 5.03 -18.90
CA SER A 11 4.57 5.73 -20.19
C SER A 11 3.15 6.25 -20.42
N GLN A 12 2.13 5.62 -19.83
CA GLN A 12 0.72 5.99 -19.97
C GLN A 12 0.04 5.89 -18.60
N TYR A 13 0.25 6.91 -17.76
CA TYR A 13 -0.48 7.01 -16.50
C TYR A 13 -1.99 7.04 -16.77
N GLN A 14 -2.73 6.15 -16.11
CA GLN A 14 -4.18 6.13 -16.11
C GLN A 14 -4.67 6.47 -14.70
N PRO A 15 -5.51 7.50 -14.52
CA PRO A 15 -6.13 7.78 -13.25
C PRO A 15 -6.93 6.57 -12.78
N MET A 16 -6.70 6.15 -11.54
CA MET A 16 -7.49 5.11 -10.89
C MET A 16 -7.80 5.52 -9.46
N GLY A 17 -8.93 5.06 -8.94
CA GLY A 17 -9.20 5.11 -7.51
C GLY A 17 -8.18 4.30 -6.71
N VAL A 18 -8.06 4.61 -5.41
CA VAL A 18 -7.22 3.85 -4.49
C VAL A 18 -7.68 2.38 -4.48
N ASN A 19 -6.71 1.47 -4.59
CA ASN A 19 -6.98 0.04 -4.55
C ASN A 19 -5.82 -0.71 -3.86
N PHE A 20 -6.08 -1.94 -3.43
CA PHE A 20 -5.11 -2.78 -2.72
C PHE A 20 -3.87 -3.15 -3.54
N GLY A 21 -3.92 -3.04 -4.88
CA GLY A 21 -2.76 -3.29 -5.75
C GLY A 21 -1.68 -2.21 -5.65
N LEU A 22 -1.97 -1.08 -5.01
CA LEU A 22 -0.99 -0.02 -4.75
C LEU A 22 -0.07 -0.34 -3.55
N PHE A 23 -0.39 -1.37 -2.77
CA PHE A 23 0.41 -1.79 -1.63
C PHE A 23 1.35 -2.93 -2.03
N PRO A 24 2.55 -3.01 -1.43
CA PRO A 24 3.44 -4.15 -1.61
C PRO A 24 2.73 -5.49 -1.31
N PRO A 25 3.08 -6.60 -1.97
CA PRO A 25 2.51 -7.90 -1.65
C PRO A 25 2.82 -8.31 -0.21
N LEU A 26 2.03 -9.24 0.34
CA LEU A 26 2.37 -9.93 1.59
C LEU A 26 3.48 -10.95 1.31
N GLU A 27 4.32 -11.21 2.31
CA GLU A 27 5.39 -12.22 2.22
C GLU A 27 4.82 -13.61 1.90
N GLU A 28 3.70 -13.94 2.54
CA GLU A 28 3.00 -15.20 2.32
C GLU A 28 1.78 -15.05 1.42
N ARG A 29 1.56 -16.06 0.58
CA ARG A 29 0.38 -16.11 -0.29
C ARG A 29 -0.87 -16.48 0.49
N VAL A 30 -1.71 -15.49 0.77
CA VAL A 30 -3.03 -15.68 1.39
C VAL A 30 -4.12 -15.87 0.31
N LYS A 31 -4.68 -17.10 0.24
CA LYS A 31 -5.74 -17.46 -0.72
C LYS A 31 -7.05 -16.71 -0.45
N ASN A 32 -7.48 -16.65 0.81
CA ASN A 32 -8.72 -15.98 1.19
C ASN A 32 -8.58 -14.46 0.98
N LYS A 33 -9.46 -13.89 0.15
CA LYS A 33 -9.40 -12.49 -0.27
C LYS A 33 -9.63 -11.51 0.88
N GLU A 34 -10.55 -11.80 1.79
CA GLU A 34 -10.86 -10.95 2.94
C GLU A 34 -9.72 -10.97 3.94
N ARG A 35 -9.20 -12.16 4.28
CA ARG A 35 -8.03 -12.30 5.15
C ARG A 35 -6.81 -11.60 4.58
N ARG A 36 -6.58 -11.71 3.27
CA ARG A 36 -5.48 -11.01 2.59
C ARG A 36 -5.62 -9.49 2.71
N ARG A 37 -6.83 -8.96 2.52
CA ARG A 37 -7.10 -7.51 2.67
C ARG A 37 -6.92 -7.05 4.10
N ALA A 38 -7.41 -7.80 5.08
CA ALA A 38 -7.25 -7.49 6.49
C ALA A 38 -5.76 -7.38 6.89
N LEU A 39 -4.94 -8.33 6.45
CA LEU A 39 -3.49 -8.30 6.69
C LEU A 39 -2.79 -7.11 6.01
N LEU A 40 -3.21 -6.75 4.79
CA LEU A 40 -2.70 -5.55 4.13
C LEU A 40 -3.06 -4.27 4.89
N VAL A 41 -4.27 -4.18 5.44
CA VAL A 41 -4.71 -3.05 6.28
C VAL A 41 -3.90 -2.99 7.57
N GLU A 42 -3.75 -4.11 8.26
CA GLU A 42 -2.98 -4.19 9.51
C GLU A 42 -1.55 -3.72 9.31
N ARG A 43 -0.86 -4.21 8.26
CA ARG A 43 0.49 -3.75 7.92
C ARG A 43 0.51 -2.26 7.58
N ALA A 44 -0.42 -1.79 6.76
CA ALA A 44 -0.47 -0.38 6.36
C ALA A 44 -0.69 0.58 7.53
N LEU A 45 -1.51 0.20 8.52
CA LEU A 45 -1.72 0.98 9.74
C LEU A 45 -0.45 1.00 10.60
N ARG A 46 0.20 -0.14 10.80
CA ARG A 46 1.47 -0.23 11.52
C ARG A 46 2.56 0.64 10.88
N ASP A 47 2.70 0.57 9.55
CA ASP A 47 3.69 1.38 8.81
C ASP A 47 3.39 2.88 8.95
N LEU A 48 2.10 3.25 8.95
CA LEU A 48 1.67 4.65 9.11
C LEU A 48 1.92 5.17 10.54
N GLU A 49 1.62 4.38 11.56
CA GLU A 49 1.90 4.70 12.96
C GLU A 49 3.41 4.90 13.18
N ALA A 50 4.24 3.96 12.72
CA ALA A 50 5.69 4.08 12.83
C ALA A 50 6.24 5.34 12.14
N TRP A 51 5.74 5.64 10.92
CA TRP A 51 6.12 6.86 10.22
C TRP A 51 5.68 8.14 10.95
N ALA A 52 4.49 8.14 11.56
CA ALA A 52 4.00 9.28 12.31
C ALA A 52 4.86 9.53 13.57
N GLU A 53 5.21 8.46 14.29
CA GLU A 53 6.11 8.54 15.44
C GLU A 53 7.50 9.10 15.06
N GLU A 54 8.05 8.70 13.91
CA GLU A 54 9.33 9.24 13.40
C GLU A 54 9.28 10.76 13.12
N LEU A 55 8.11 11.33 12.84
CA LEU A 55 7.94 12.76 12.57
C LEU A 55 7.71 13.61 13.84
N GLU A 56 7.30 12.98 14.95
CA GLU A 56 7.06 13.66 16.23
C GLU A 56 8.31 13.76 17.11
N VAL A 57 9.45 13.22 16.63
CA VAL A 57 10.79 13.31 17.25
C VAL A 57 11.59 14.45 16.64
#